data_AF-A0A256A5I4-F1
#
_entry.id   AF-A0A256A5I4-F1
#
_cell.length_a   1.000
_cell.length_b   1.000
_cell.length_c   1.000
_cell.angle_alpha   90.00
_cell.angle_beta   90.00
_cell.angle_gamma   90.00
#
_symmetry.space_group_name_H-M   'P 1'
#
loop_
_entity.id
_entity.type
_entity.pdbx_description
1 polymer ?
#
loop_
_entity_poly.entity_id
_entity_poly.type
_entity_poly.pdbx_seq_one_letter_code
_entity_poly.pdbx_strand_id
1 'polypeptide(L)'
;FVDKNLRYHGLIQAFSRTNRIYDATKTFGNIVTFRDLEKATIDAITLFGDSNTKNVVLEKSYKEYLEGFTDIATGEARRGYVEVVKELNERFPNPDEIVKEKDKKEFAKLFGEYLRVENILQNYDEFNHLKAIQGIDINNPEAIEEFKKTHFVTDEDIVAMQKIELLKDRTVQDYRSTYNDIRDWLRREKKGKESEESTIDWDDVVFEVDLLKSQEINLDYILELIFENNKKTKDKDTLITEIRRVIRASVGNRAKESLVVDFINETDLDTLQDKANVIDSFFAYAQRKQKAEASELITEENLNEEEAKRYITASLKREYASENGTELNALLPKMSPLNPQYLTKKQSVFQKLVSFVEKFKGVGGQL
;
A
#
# COMPACT_ATOMS: atom_id res chain seq x y z
N PHE A 1 -23.27 0.69 12.83
CA PHE A 1 -23.75 1.02 14.19
C PHE A 1 -25.26 0.89 14.28
N VAL A 2 -25.77 0.19 15.29
CA VAL A 2 -27.19 -0.08 15.50
C VAL A 2 -27.54 0.01 16.99
N ASP A 3 -28.42 0.93 17.34
CA ASP A 3 -29.10 0.98 18.65
C ASP A 3 -30.63 0.83 18.45
N LYS A 4 -31.04 -0.31 17.89
CA LYS A 4 -32.44 -0.60 17.59
C LYS A 4 -32.71 -2.09 17.71
N ASN A 5 -33.91 -2.44 18.18
CA ASN A 5 -34.39 -3.83 18.23
C ASN A 5 -34.79 -4.30 16.82
N LEU A 6 -33.80 -4.65 15.99
CA LEU A 6 -34.02 -5.23 14.66
C LEU A 6 -34.44 -6.70 14.79
N ARG A 7 -35.33 -7.17 13.90
CA ARG A 7 -35.82 -8.56 13.89
C ARG A 7 -36.06 -9.07 12.47
N TYR A 8 -35.84 -10.38 12.27
CA TYR A 8 -36.16 -11.14 11.05
C TYR A 8 -35.71 -10.42 9.77
N HIS A 9 -36.58 -10.32 8.75
CA HIS A 9 -36.27 -9.71 7.46
C HIS A 9 -35.78 -8.25 7.57
N GLY A 10 -36.30 -7.47 8.54
CA GLY A 10 -35.87 -6.09 8.75
C GLY A 10 -34.43 -5.99 9.28
N LEU A 11 -33.98 -7.00 10.03
CA LEU A 11 -32.58 -7.13 10.45
C LEU A 11 -31.69 -7.43 9.23
N ILE A 12 -32.07 -8.42 8.42
CA ILE A 12 -31.31 -8.78 7.21
C ILE A 12 -31.20 -7.60 6.24
N GLN A 13 -32.30 -6.88 5.99
CA GLN A 13 -32.32 -5.69 5.13
C GLN A 13 -31.46 -4.54 5.66
N ALA A 14 -31.36 -4.40 6.99
CA ALA A 14 -30.51 -3.40 7.59
C ALA A 14 -29.02 -3.78 7.44
N PHE A 15 -28.68 -5.04 7.69
CA PHE A 15 -27.30 -5.54 7.59
C PHE A 15 -26.83 -5.57 6.13
N SER A 16 -27.70 -5.91 5.18
CA SER A 16 -27.36 -5.96 3.74
C SER A 16 -27.02 -4.59 3.12
N ARG A 17 -27.12 -3.49 3.88
CA ARG A 17 -26.66 -2.17 3.43
C ARG A 17 -25.14 -2.06 3.47
N THR A 18 -24.47 -2.85 4.31
CA THR A 18 -23.02 -2.73 4.53
C THR A 18 -22.19 -3.70 3.68
N ASN A 19 -22.76 -4.83 3.23
CA ASN A 19 -22.02 -5.91 2.57
C ASN A 19 -21.91 -5.80 1.03
N ARG A 20 -22.21 -4.64 0.44
CA ARG A 20 -22.00 -4.42 -1.00
C ARG A 20 -20.51 -4.50 -1.33
N ILE A 21 -20.17 -5.31 -2.33
CA ILE A 21 -18.80 -5.54 -2.83
C ILE A 21 -18.21 -4.22 -3.34
N TYR A 22 -16.93 -3.98 -3.03
CA TYR A 22 -16.17 -2.82 -3.49
C TYR A 22 -14.86 -3.26 -4.14
N ASP A 23 -13.84 -3.56 -3.35
CA ASP A 23 -12.54 -4.10 -3.76
C ASP A 23 -11.97 -5.05 -2.68
N ALA A 24 -10.72 -5.51 -2.84
CA ALA A 24 -10.08 -6.44 -1.90
C ALA A 24 -9.91 -5.88 -0.47
N THR A 25 -9.98 -4.55 -0.27
CA THR A 25 -9.87 -3.92 1.05
C THR A 25 -11.11 -4.17 1.90
N LYS A 26 -12.28 -4.32 1.26
CA LYS A 26 -13.56 -4.52 1.93
C LYS A 26 -13.99 -5.99 1.87
N THR A 27 -13.53 -6.76 2.86
CA THR A 27 -13.81 -8.19 2.98
C THR A 27 -15.25 -8.46 3.43
N PHE A 28 -15.77 -7.69 4.39
CA PHE A 28 -17.12 -7.84 4.94
C PHE A 28 -17.68 -6.51 5.46
N GLY A 29 -18.93 -6.54 5.92
CA GLY A 29 -19.61 -5.36 6.48
C GLY A 29 -19.64 -5.39 8.01
N ASN A 30 -19.00 -4.43 8.66
CA ASN A 30 -18.99 -4.33 10.12
C ASN A 30 -20.37 -3.91 10.66
N ILE A 31 -20.95 -4.75 11.53
CA ILE A 31 -22.21 -4.48 12.21
C ILE A 31 -21.96 -4.36 13.71
N VAL A 32 -21.75 -3.13 14.18
CA VAL A 32 -21.60 -2.83 15.60
C VAL A 32 -22.97 -2.55 16.22
N THR A 33 -23.35 -3.32 17.24
CA THR A 33 -24.67 -3.27 17.90
C THR A 33 -24.51 -2.85 19.37
N PHE A 34 -25.38 -1.96 19.84
CA PHE A 34 -25.41 -1.52 21.25
C PHE A 34 -26.48 -2.24 22.09
N ARG A 35 -27.12 -3.25 21.49
CA ARG A 35 -28.09 -4.14 22.12
C ARG A 35 -27.72 -5.56 21.75
N ASP A 36 -28.08 -6.51 22.61
CA ASP A 36 -27.95 -7.92 22.27
C ASP A 36 -28.90 -8.27 21.10
N LEU A 37 -28.30 -8.43 19.92
CA LEU A 37 -28.95 -8.86 18.69
C LEU A 37 -28.38 -10.19 18.18
N GLU A 38 -27.54 -10.88 18.95
CA GLU A 38 -26.87 -12.10 18.49
C GLU A 38 -27.90 -13.19 18.21
N LYS A 39 -28.73 -13.50 19.20
CA LYS A 39 -29.81 -14.48 19.05
C LYS A 39 -30.78 -14.09 17.94
N ALA A 40 -31.16 -12.81 17.86
CA ALA A 40 -32.05 -12.31 16.81
C ALA A 40 -31.43 -12.46 15.40
N THR A 41 -30.11 -12.35 15.29
CA THR A 41 -29.36 -12.55 14.05
C THR A 41 -29.33 -14.03 13.67
N ILE A 42 -29.02 -14.91 14.62
CA ILE A 42 -29.05 -16.37 14.41
C ILE A 42 -30.44 -16.82 13.97
N ASP A 43 -31.48 -16.42 14.71
CA ASP A 43 -32.87 -16.76 14.41
C ASP A 43 -33.29 -16.27 13.01
N ALA A 44 -32.85 -15.06 12.61
CA ALA A 44 -33.13 -14.51 11.29
C ALA A 44 -32.43 -15.31 10.18
N ILE A 45 -31.14 -15.64 10.35
CA ILE A 45 -30.37 -16.42 9.35
C ILE A 45 -30.94 -17.83 9.21
N THR A 46 -31.24 -18.50 10.34
CA THR A 46 -31.83 -19.84 10.33
C THR A 46 -33.20 -19.86 9.68
N LEU A 47 -34.01 -18.80 9.80
CA LEU A 47 -35.31 -18.72 9.15
C LEU A 47 -35.22 -18.67 7.62
N PHE A 48 -34.16 -18.05 7.08
CA PHE A 48 -33.97 -17.86 5.64
C PHE A 48 -32.94 -18.83 5.02
N GLY A 49 -32.45 -19.80 5.78
CA GLY A 49 -31.41 -20.75 5.35
C GLY A 49 -31.51 -22.11 6.07
N ASP A 50 -30.41 -22.86 6.03
CA ASP A 50 -30.23 -24.11 6.77
C ASP A 50 -29.30 -23.93 8.00
N SER A 51 -29.10 -24.99 8.79
CA SER A 51 -28.23 -24.95 9.97
C SER A 51 -26.75 -24.65 9.67
N ASN A 52 -26.31 -24.88 8.42
CA ASN A 52 -24.95 -24.58 7.96
C ASN A 52 -24.79 -23.14 7.46
N THR A 53 -25.90 -22.46 7.17
CA THR A 53 -25.92 -21.10 6.61
C THR A 53 -25.25 -20.09 7.55
N LYS A 54 -25.33 -20.28 8.88
CA LYS A 54 -24.66 -19.38 9.85
C LYS A 54 -23.13 -19.35 9.66
N ASN A 55 -22.52 -20.49 9.35
CA ASN A 55 -21.06 -20.63 9.24
C ASN A 55 -20.53 -20.02 7.94
N VAL A 56 -21.42 -19.73 7.00
CA VAL A 56 -21.16 -19.14 5.68
C VAL A 56 -21.49 -17.65 5.66
N VAL A 57 -22.49 -17.22 6.44
CA VAL A 57 -22.99 -15.82 6.43
C VAL A 57 -22.27 -14.94 7.47
N LEU A 58 -21.87 -15.50 8.61
CA LEU A 58 -21.14 -14.78 9.65
C LEU A 58 -19.65 -15.05 9.52
N GLU A 59 -18.86 -14.00 9.77
CA GLU A 59 -17.41 -14.11 9.80
C GLU A 59 -16.91 -14.98 10.96
N LYS A 60 -15.70 -15.51 10.80
CA LYS A 60 -15.03 -16.28 11.86
C LYS A 60 -14.68 -15.40 13.05
N SER A 61 -14.45 -16.02 14.20
CA SER A 61 -14.03 -15.30 15.40
C SER A 61 -12.63 -14.71 15.26
N TYR A 62 -12.33 -13.68 16.08
CA TYR A 62 -10.98 -13.12 16.22
C TYR A 62 -9.92 -14.21 16.45
N LYS A 63 -10.22 -15.15 17.35
CA LYS A 63 -9.32 -16.26 17.69
C LYS A 63 -9.00 -17.15 16.50
N GLU A 64 -9.98 -17.45 15.65
CA GLU A 64 -9.78 -18.26 14.44
C GLU A 64 -8.86 -17.55 13.43
N TYR A 65 -8.98 -16.23 13.25
CA TYR A 65 -8.05 -15.49 12.39
C TYR A 65 -6.65 -15.33 13.01
N LEU A 66 -6.56 -15.33 14.34
CA LEU A 66 -5.29 -15.24 15.05
C LEU A 66 -4.50 -16.57 15.02
N GLU A 67 -5.17 -17.68 15.29
CA GLU A 67 -4.57 -19.02 15.46
C GLU A 67 -4.65 -19.90 14.21
N GLY A 68 -5.60 -19.64 13.32
CA GLY A 68 -5.89 -20.45 12.13
C GLY A 68 -7.14 -21.31 12.30
N PHE A 69 -7.73 -21.72 11.19
CA PHE A 69 -8.95 -22.52 11.16
C PHE A 69 -9.04 -23.37 9.89
N THR A 70 -9.88 -24.42 9.93
CA THR A 70 -10.26 -25.15 8.72
C THR A 70 -11.60 -24.64 8.22
N ASP A 71 -11.62 -24.14 6.99
CA ASP A 71 -12.83 -23.62 6.36
C ASP A 71 -13.82 -24.77 6.12
N ILE A 72 -14.99 -24.70 6.76
CA ILE A 72 -16.00 -25.75 6.66
C ILE A 72 -16.60 -25.81 5.23
N ALA A 73 -16.61 -24.69 4.51
CA ALA A 73 -17.20 -24.61 3.17
C ALA A 73 -16.23 -25.16 2.10
N THR A 74 -14.93 -24.89 2.22
CA THR A 74 -13.93 -25.32 1.22
C THR A 74 -13.13 -26.54 1.65
N GLY A 75 -13.08 -26.85 2.95
CA GLY A 75 -12.22 -27.89 3.52
C GLY A 75 -10.75 -27.48 3.64
N GLU A 76 -10.40 -26.23 3.30
CA GLU A 76 -9.01 -25.76 3.30
C GLU A 76 -8.57 -25.30 4.69
N ALA A 77 -7.35 -25.68 5.07
CA ALA A 77 -6.70 -25.15 6.25
C ALA A 77 -6.20 -23.72 5.97
N ARG A 78 -6.65 -22.75 6.76
CA ARG A 78 -6.18 -21.37 6.73
C ARG A 78 -5.30 -21.11 7.94
N ARG A 79 -4.11 -20.61 7.66
CA ARG A 79 -3.13 -20.24 8.69
C ARG A 79 -3.58 -18.97 9.41
N GLY A 80 -3.30 -18.93 10.72
CA GLY A 80 -3.56 -17.76 11.54
C GLY A 80 -2.47 -16.71 11.40
N TYR A 81 -2.78 -15.50 11.83
CA TYR A 81 -1.83 -14.39 11.88
C TYR A 81 -0.53 -14.74 12.62
N VAL A 82 -0.62 -15.43 13.76
CA VAL A 82 0.56 -15.77 14.58
C VAL A 82 1.52 -16.69 13.83
N GLU A 83 0.99 -17.68 13.11
CA GLU A 83 1.81 -18.59 12.30
C GLU A 83 2.50 -17.85 11.15
N VAL A 84 1.76 -16.99 10.45
CA VAL A 84 2.29 -16.19 9.33
C VAL A 84 3.39 -15.24 9.81
N VAL A 85 3.21 -14.54 10.93
CA VAL A 85 4.22 -13.64 11.50
C VAL A 85 5.46 -14.40 11.92
N LYS A 86 5.29 -15.53 12.62
CA LYS A 86 6.39 -16.39 13.03
C LYS A 86 7.21 -16.84 11.82
N GLU A 87 6.56 -17.31 10.77
CA GLU A 87 7.25 -17.76 9.57
C GLU A 87 7.96 -16.62 8.83
N LEU A 88 7.38 -15.42 8.77
CA LEU A 88 8.04 -14.24 8.21
C LEU A 88 9.34 -13.93 8.97
N ASN A 89 9.30 -13.94 10.30
CA ASN A 89 10.46 -13.68 11.14
C ASN A 89 11.53 -14.77 11.02
N GLU A 90 11.14 -16.04 10.91
CA GLU A 90 12.08 -17.18 10.81
C GLU A 90 12.72 -17.30 9.42
N ARG A 91 11.93 -17.16 8.35
CA ARG A 91 12.40 -17.37 6.97
C ARG A 91 12.96 -16.12 6.31
N PHE A 92 12.43 -14.96 6.67
CA PHE A 92 12.77 -13.68 6.05
C PHE A 92 13.08 -12.61 7.11
N PRO A 93 14.05 -12.83 8.02
CA PRO A 93 14.41 -11.84 9.05
C PRO A 93 14.96 -10.54 8.45
N ASN A 94 15.64 -10.63 7.30
CA ASN A 94 16.19 -9.51 6.55
C ASN A 94 15.55 -9.43 5.15
N PRO A 95 14.43 -8.71 4.99
CA PRO A 95 13.75 -8.64 3.70
C PRO A 95 14.53 -7.91 2.60
N ASP A 96 15.52 -7.08 2.94
CA ASP A 96 16.37 -6.41 1.95
C ASP A 96 17.36 -7.37 1.27
N GLU A 97 17.54 -8.58 1.81
CA GLU A 97 18.53 -9.57 1.35
C GLU A 97 17.91 -10.70 0.50
N ILE A 98 16.67 -10.55 0.05
CA ILE A 98 15.96 -11.56 -0.75
C ILE A 98 16.42 -11.51 -2.22
N VAL A 99 17.47 -12.26 -2.53
CA VAL A 99 18.09 -12.26 -3.88
C VAL A 99 17.55 -13.36 -4.79
N LYS A 100 17.39 -14.60 -4.30
CA LYS A 100 17.00 -15.73 -5.17
C LYS A 100 15.55 -15.60 -5.63
N GLU A 101 15.28 -15.93 -6.88
CA GLU A 101 13.93 -15.85 -7.45
C GLU A 101 12.92 -16.74 -6.69
N LYS A 102 13.35 -17.94 -6.29
CA LYS A 102 12.53 -18.83 -5.45
C LYS A 102 12.12 -18.15 -4.14
N ASP A 103 13.08 -17.52 -3.47
CA ASP A 103 12.86 -16.86 -2.19
C ASP A 103 11.97 -15.62 -2.38
N LYS A 104 12.10 -14.89 -3.50
CA LYS A 104 11.19 -13.80 -3.87
C LYS A 104 9.75 -14.29 -4.03
N LYS A 105 9.55 -15.44 -4.69
CA LYS A 105 8.22 -16.04 -4.88
C LYS A 105 7.60 -16.45 -3.55
N GLU A 106 8.37 -17.15 -2.72
CA GLU A 106 7.92 -17.62 -1.41
C GLU A 106 7.59 -16.45 -0.48
N PHE A 107 8.44 -15.42 -0.46
CA PHE A 107 8.19 -14.18 0.29
C PHE A 107 6.93 -13.47 -0.20
N ALA A 108 6.75 -13.32 -1.53
CA ALA A 108 5.58 -12.64 -2.08
C ALA A 108 4.26 -13.34 -1.69
N LYS A 109 4.25 -14.68 -1.69
CA LYS A 109 3.08 -15.44 -1.21
C LYS A 109 2.81 -15.21 0.27
N LEU A 110 3.84 -15.38 1.10
CA LEU A 110 3.71 -15.28 2.55
C LEU A 110 3.33 -13.87 3.01
N PHE A 111 3.95 -12.84 2.43
CA PHE A 111 3.61 -11.46 2.76
C PHE A 111 2.23 -11.06 2.21
N GLY A 112 1.80 -11.60 1.07
CA GLY A 112 0.42 -11.42 0.58
C GLY A 112 -0.62 -12.07 1.51
N GLU A 113 -0.31 -13.21 2.12
CA GLU A 113 -1.14 -13.79 3.19
C GLU A 113 -1.20 -12.89 4.43
N TYR A 114 -0.04 -12.37 4.87
CA TYR A 114 0.03 -11.41 5.97
C TYR A 114 -0.87 -10.20 5.73
N LEU A 115 -0.77 -9.55 4.56
CA LEU A 115 -1.59 -8.37 4.24
C LEU A 115 -3.09 -8.66 4.30
N ARG A 116 -3.52 -9.82 3.82
CA ARG A 116 -4.93 -10.23 3.84
C ARG A 116 -5.44 -10.47 5.27
N VAL A 117 -4.69 -11.23 6.07
CA VAL A 117 -5.09 -11.53 7.45
C VAL A 117 -5.03 -10.27 8.31
N GLU A 118 -4.01 -9.42 8.13
CA GLU A 118 -3.93 -8.13 8.82
C GLU A 118 -5.13 -7.24 8.48
N ASN A 119 -5.51 -7.11 7.20
CA ASN A 119 -6.66 -6.31 6.77
C ASN A 119 -7.97 -6.80 7.40
N ILE A 120 -8.16 -8.11 7.51
CA ILE A 120 -9.32 -8.69 8.20
C ILE A 120 -9.30 -8.31 9.69
N LEU A 121 -8.16 -8.53 10.35
CA LEU A 121 -7.99 -8.31 11.79
C LEU A 121 -8.16 -6.86 12.20
N GLN A 122 -7.90 -5.88 11.33
CA GLN A 122 -8.15 -4.45 11.60
C GLN A 122 -9.61 -4.13 11.95
N ASN A 123 -10.55 -5.01 11.60
CA ASN A 123 -11.97 -4.85 11.94
C ASN A 123 -12.33 -5.34 13.35
N TYR A 124 -11.39 -5.95 14.08
CA TYR A 124 -11.59 -6.49 15.43
C TYR A 124 -11.02 -5.57 16.49
N ASP A 125 -11.80 -5.33 17.55
CA ASP A 125 -11.41 -4.44 18.65
C ASP A 125 -10.16 -4.97 19.35
N GLU A 126 -10.07 -6.28 19.58
CA GLU A 126 -8.94 -6.95 20.24
C GLU A 126 -7.62 -6.73 19.49
N PHE A 127 -7.65 -6.75 18.16
CA PHE A 127 -6.45 -6.50 17.36
C PHE A 127 -6.03 -5.03 17.39
N ASN A 128 -6.99 -4.11 17.39
CA ASN A 128 -6.72 -2.68 17.53
C ASN A 128 -6.13 -2.36 18.91
N HIS A 129 -6.62 -3.02 19.97
CA HIS A 129 -6.04 -2.92 21.31
C HIS A 129 -4.60 -3.48 21.35
N LEU A 130 -4.38 -4.63 20.72
CA LEU A 130 -3.06 -5.24 20.60
C LEU A 130 -2.05 -4.34 19.85
N LYS A 131 -2.49 -3.58 18.84
CA LYS A 131 -1.64 -2.58 18.18
C LYS A 131 -1.39 -1.37 19.07
N ALA A 132 -2.44 -0.84 19.70
CA ALA A 132 -2.34 0.36 20.52
C ALA A 132 -1.39 0.17 21.73
N ILE A 133 -1.39 -1.01 22.35
CA ILE A 133 -0.53 -1.28 23.51
C ILE A 133 0.97 -1.27 23.16
N GLN A 134 1.36 -1.51 21.90
CA GLN A 134 2.77 -1.43 21.47
C GLN A 134 3.34 -0.02 21.56
N GLY A 135 2.48 1.00 21.48
CA GLY A 135 2.87 2.41 21.59
C GLY A 135 2.96 2.91 23.04
N ILE A 136 2.64 2.07 24.02
CA ILE A 136 2.54 2.46 25.44
C ILE A 136 3.78 1.98 26.19
N ASP A 137 4.31 2.84 27.05
CA ASP A 137 5.35 2.44 28.00
C ASP A 137 4.74 1.57 29.09
N ILE A 138 5.01 0.27 29.04
CA ILE A 138 4.53 -0.74 29.99
C ILE A 138 5.08 -0.48 31.41
N ASN A 139 6.17 0.30 31.54
CA ASN A 139 6.72 0.65 32.85
C ASN A 139 6.03 1.86 33.47
N ASN A 140 5.09 2.50 32.77
CA ASN A 140 4.30 3.63 33.27
C ASN A 140 2.91 3.16 33.73
N PRO A 141 2.66 3.04 35.06
CA PRO A 141 1.38 2.59 35.58
C PRO A 141 0.21 3.51 35.20
N GLU A 142 0.44 4.82 35.10
CA GLU A 142 -0.63 5.78 34.74
C GLU A 142 -1.10 5.55 33.31
N ALA A 143 -0.17 5.29 32.39
CA ALA A 143 -0.48 5.01 31.00
C ALA A 143 -1.23 3.67 30.83
N ILE A 144 -0.88 2.65 31.63
CA ILE A 144 -1.59 1.37 31.65
C ILE A 144 -3.02 1.54 32.17
N GLU A 145 -3.21 2.27 33.27
CA GLU A 145 -4.55 2.50 33.82
C GLU A 145 -5.44 3.31 32.87
N GLU A 146 -4.87 4.31 32.19
CA GLU A 146 -5.58 5.05 31.14
C GLU A 146 -5.96 4.15 29.96
N PHE A 147 -5.06 3.26 29.54
CA PHE A 147 -5.32 2.28 28.49
C PHE A 147 -6.45 1.33 28.84
N LYS A 148 -6.41 0.74 30.05
CA LYS A 148 -7.47 -0.15 30.56
C LYS A 148 -8.83 0.54 30.55
N LYS A 149 -8.88 1.80 31.01
CA LYS A 149 -10.11 2.59 31.05
C LYS A 149 -10.64 2.91 29.66
N THR A 150 -9.76 3.21 28.71
CA THR A 150 -10.14 3.62 27.36
C THR A 150 -10.62 2.45 26.52
N HIS A 151 -9.95 1.30 26.64
CA HIS A 151 -10.19 0.11 25.83
C HIS A 151 -11.04 -0.96 26.54
N PHE A 152 -11.43 -0.70 27.79
CA PHE A 152 -12.21 -1.62 28.63
C PHE A 152 -11.57 -3.01 28.78
N VAL A 153 -10.24 -3.06 28.88
CA VAL A 153 -9.47 -4.30 29.00
C VAL A 153 -9.01 -4.55 30.44
N THR A 154 -8.85 -5.83 30.78
CA THR A 154 -8.35 -6.27 32.09
C THR A 154 -6.84 -6.49 32.10
N ASP A 155 -6.26 -6.67 33.28
CA ASP A 155 -4.85 -7.10 33.42
C ASP A 155 -4.58 -8.44 32.73
N GLU A 156 -5.54 -9.37 32.79
CA GLU A 156 -5.43 -10.67 32.13
C GLU A 156 -5.38 -10.54 30.60
N ASP A 157 -6.19 -9.64 30.04
CA ASP A 157 -6.20 -9.35 28.61
C ASP A 157 -4.87 -8.72 28.16
N ILE A 158 -4.31 -7.82 28.97
CA ILE A 158 -2.98 -7.22 28.70
C ILE A 158 -1.89 -8.30 28.69
N VAL A 159 -1.90 -9.21 29.66
CA VAL A 159 -0.96 -10.33 29.70
C VAL A 159 -1.14 -11.27 28.50
N ALA A 160 -2.38 -11.47 28.03
CA ALA A 160 -2.63 -12.24 26.83
C ALA A 160 -2.10 -11.53 25.57
N MET A 161 -2.35 -10.23 25.44
CA MET A 161 -1.85 -9.40 24.33
C MET A 161 -0.32 -9.39 24.26
N GLN A 162 0.37 -9.30 25.40
CA GLN A 162 1.84 -9.31 25.45
C GLN A 162 2.49 -10.62 24.96
N LYS A 163 1.74 -11.73 24.94
CA LYS A 163 2.23 -13.01 24.41
C LYS A 163 2.15 -13.10 22.89
N ILE A 164 1.36 -12.23 22.26
CA ILE A 164 1.18 -12.24 20.81
C ILE A 164 2.31 -11.42 20.19
N GLU A 165 3.13 -12.08 19.37
CA GLU A 165 4.18 -11.41 18.62
C GLU A 165 3.60 -10.66 17.44
N LEU A 166 3.83 -9.34 17.40
CA LEU A 166 3.51 -8.49 16.25
C LEU A 166 4.78 -8.16 15.47
N LEU A 167 4.64 -7.98 14.16
CA LEU A 167 5.68 -7.33 13.38
C LEU A 167 5.80 -5.86 13.80
N LYS A 168 7.03 -5.41 14.03
CA LYS A 168 7.31 -3.99 14.29
C LYS A 168 6.96 -3.17 13.04
N ASP A 169 6.43 -1.96 13.23
CA ASP A 169 6.08 -1.06 12.12
C ASP A 169 7.22 -0.86 11.13
N ARG A 170 8.44 -0.74 11.68
CA ARG A 170 9.68 -0.71 10.91
C ARG A 170 9.77 -1.95 10.02
N THR A 171 9.78 -3.16 10.58
CA THR A 171 9.86 -4.41 9.81
C THR A 171 8.75 -4.53 8.75
N VAL A 172 7.51 -4.16 9.09
CA VAL A 172 6.39 -4.15 8.13
C VAL A 172 6.68 -3.24 6.93
N GLN A 173 7.26 -2.06 7.18
CA GLN A 173 7.65 -1.14 6.13
C GLN A 173 8.74 -1.71 5.21
N ASP A 174 9.74 -2.42 5.75
CA ASP A 174 10.75 -3.09 4.92
C ASP A 174 10.10 -4.18 4.06
N TYR A 175 9.25 -5.01 4.67
CA TYR A 175 8.53 -6.03 3.91
C TYR A 175 7.69 -5.44 2.78
N ARG A 176 7.00 -4.31 3.00
CA ARG A 176 6.28 -3.59 1.93
C ARG A 176 7.22 -3.10 0.83
N SER A 177 8.37 -2.54 1.20
CA SER A 177 9.39 -2.10 0.23
C SER A 177 9.84 -3.26 -0.65
N THR A 178 10.29 -4.37 -0.04
CA THR A 178 10.73 -5.57 -0.76
C THR A 178 9.62 -6.17 -1.61
N TYR A 179 8.39 -6.21 -1.11
CA TYR A 179 7.24 -6.73 -1.85
C TYR A 179 6.96 -5.94 -3.12
N ASN A 180 7.04 -4.61 -3.02
CA ASN A 180 6.94 -3.72 -4.18
C ASN A 180 8.13 -3.88 -5.13
N ASP A 181 9.35 -4.01 -4.61
CA ASP A 181 10.56 -4.23 -5.41
C ASP A 181 10.46 -5.51 -6.25
N ILE A 182 9.98 -6.61 -5.64
CA ILE A 182 9.76 -7.90 -6.31
C ILE A 182 8.69 -7.76 -7.40
N ARG A 183 7.58 -7.07 -7.12
CA ARG A 183 6.52 -6.83 -8.09
C ARG A 183 7.03 -6.04 -9.30
N ASP A 184 7.80 -4.97 -9.06
CA ASP A 184 8.34 -4.11 -10.11
C ASP A 184 9.44 -4.83 -10.91
N TRP A 185 10.24 -5.66 -10.26
CA TRP A 185 11.18 -6.57 -10.91
C TRP A 185 10.45 -7.55 -11.84
N LEU A 186 9.45 -8.29 -11.33
CA LEU A 186 8.69 -9.28 -12.12
C LEU A 186 8.00 -8.66 -13.34
N ARG A 187 7.47 -7.43 -13.19
CA ARG A 187 6.88 -6.67 -14.30
C ARG A 187 7.89 -6.29 -15.38
N ARG A 188 9.15 -6.03 -15.01
CA ARG A 188 10.23 -5.73 -15.95
C ARG A 188 10.68 -7.00 -16.67
N GLU A 189 10.86 -8.10 -15.96
CA GLU A 189 11.21 -9.40 -16.55
C GLU A 189 10.16 -9.85 -17.58
N LYS A 190 8.87 -9.78 -17.26
CA LYS A 190 7.79 -10.12 -18.22
C LYS A 190 7.76 -9.22 -19.47
N LYS A 191 8.36 -8.02 -19.44
CA LYS A 191 8.41 -7.08 -20.57
C LYS A 191 9.71 -7.20 -21.39
N GLY A 192 10.80 -7.70 -20.80
CA GLY A 192 12.05 -7.98 -21.50
C GLY A 192 11.91 -9.23 -22.36
N LYS A 193 12.23 -9.15 -23.66
CA LYS A 193 12.19 -10.30 -24.59
C LYS A 193 13.35 -11.30 -24.40
N GLU A 194 14.21 -11.10 -23.41
CA GLU A 194 15.34 -11.98 -23.09
C GLU A 194 15.13 -12.55 -21.70
N SER A 195 14.10 -13.38 -21.56
CA SER A 195 14.08 -14.32 -20.44
C SER A 195 15.24 -15.29 -20.66
N GLU A 196 16.32 -15.15 -19.90
CA GLU A 196 16.92 -16.37 -19.35
C GLU A 196 15.73 -17.12 -18.74
N GLU A 197 15.44 -18.32 -19.25
CA GLU A 197 14.24 -19.07 -18.91
C GLU A 197 14.16 -19.26 -17.39
N SER A 198 13.44 -18.36 -16.71
CA SER A 198 13.07 -18.58 -15.32
C SER A 198 12.29 -19.88 -15.28
N THR A 199 12.85 -20.86 -14.57
CA THR A 199 12.22 -22.16 -14.38
C THR A 199 11.09 -22.08 -13.34
N ILE A 200 10.88 -20.90 -12.75
CA ILE A 200 9.94 -20.67 -11.66
C ILE A 200 8.68 -20.04 -12.25
N ASP A 201 7.60 -20.79 -12.20
CA ASP A 201 6.27 -20.29 -12.54
C ASP A 201 5.81 -19.24 -11.51
N TRP A 202 5.26 -18.11 -11.95
CA TRP A 202 4.73 -17.03 -11.11
C TRP A 202 3.21 -16.85 -11.25
N ASP A 203 2.54 -17.67 -12.06
CA ASP A 203 1.12 -17.48 -12.38
C ASP A 203 0.19 -17.76 -11.19
N ASP A 204 0.69 -18.48 -10.18
CA ASP A 204 0.02 -18.75 -8.90
C ASP A 204 0.24 -17.64 -7.84
N VAL A 205 0.93 -16.55 -8.18
CA VAL A 205 1.16 -15.41 -7.28
C VAL A 205 0.29 -14.22 -7.68
N VAL A 206 -0.66 -13.87 -6.82
CA VAL A 206 -1.47 -12.65 -6.95
C VAL A 206 -0.91 -11.59 -5.99
N PHE A 207 -0.57 -10.42 -6.53
CA PHE A 207 -0.07 -9.32 -5.72
C PHE A 207 -1.22 -8.48 -5.14
N GLU A 208 -1.18 -8.22 -3.84
CA GLU A 208 -2.23 -7.51 -3.08
C GLU A 208 -2.15 -5.98 -3.25
N VAL A 209 -2.30 -5.49 -4.48
CA VAL A 209 -2.09 -4.07 -4.82
C VAL A 209 -3.10 -3.14 -4.14
N ASP A 210 -4.36 -3.56 -4.02
CA ASP A 210 -5.41 -2.73 -3.43
C ASP A 210 -5.18 -2.56 -1.91
N LEU A 211 -4.74 -3.62 -1.24
CA LEU A 211 -4.36 -3.56 0.19
C LEU A 211 -3.18 -2.61 0.40
N LEU A 212 -2.15 -2.68 -0.44
CA LEU A 212 -1.02 -1.75 -0.34
C LEU A 212 -1.46 -0.30 -0.55
N LYS A 213 -2.28 -0.03 -1.56
CA LYS A 213 -2.78 1.32 -1.85
C LYS A 213 -3.60 1.90 -0.71
N SER A 214 -4.44 1.09 -0.06
CA SER A 214 -5.28 1.55 1.05
C SER A 214 -4.49 2.03 2.27
N GLN A 215 -3.28 1.52 2.42
CA GLN A 215 -2.38 1.83 3.54
C GLN A 215 -1.22 2.74 3.12
N GLU A 216 -1.32 3.38 1.94
CA GLU A 216 -0.30 4.29 1.47
C GLU A 216 -0.26 5.57 2.30
N ILE A 217 0.96 5.92 2.69
CA ILE A 217 1.27 7.23 3.24
C ILE A 217 1.22 8.25 2.09
N ASN A 218 0.47 9.34 2.27
CA ASN A 218 0.40 10.42 1.31
C ASN A 218 1.72 11.21 1.25
N LEU A 219 1.96 11.91 0.14
CA LEU A 219 3.19 12.68 -0.03
C LEU A 219 3.35 13.76 1.05
N ASP A 220 2.25 14.40 1.45
CA ASP A 220 2.25 15.45 2.47
C ASP A 220 2.80 14.95 3.81
N TYR A 221 2.42 13.74 4.25
CA TYR A 221 2.96 13.14 5.47
C TYR A 221 4.43 12.75 5.31
N ILE A 222 4.88 12.33 4.11
CA ILE A 222 6.31 12.10 3.86
C ILE A 222 7.09 13.42 4.02
N LEU A 223 6.57 14.53 3.51
CA LEU A 223 7.18 15.86 3.66
C LEU A 223 7.16 16.34 5.12
N GLU A 224 6.11 16.01 5.87
CA GLU A 224 6.04 16.23 7.31
C GLU A 224 7.11 15.44 8.08
N LEU A 225 7.31 14.16 7.73
CA LEU A 225 8.38 13.35 8.32
C LEU A 225 9.78 13.94 8.03
N ILE A 226 10.00 14.50 6.83
CA ILE A 226 11.26 15.19 6.50
C ILE A 226 11.54 16.30 7.52
N PHE A 227 10.53 17.11 7.80
CA PHE A 227 10.64 18.22 8.74
C PHE A 227 10.89 17.75 10.18
N GLU A 228 10.12 16.76 10.64
CA GLU A 228 10.23 16.25 12.01
C GLU A 228 11.55 15.54 12.28
N ASN A 229 12.04 14.75 11.32
CA ASN A 229 13.30 14.03 11.47
C ASN A 229 14.50 14.98 11.30
N ASN A 230 14.44 15.96 10.40
CA ASN A 230 15.50 16.98 10.30
C ASN A 230 15.71 17.71 11.64
N LYS A 231 14.63 18.03 12.37
CA LYS A 231 14.72 18.65 13.70
C LYS A 231 15.39 17.78 14.76
N LYS A 232 15.29 16.45 14.64
CA LYS A 232 15.82 15.49 15.63
C LYS A 232 17.28 15.13 15.36
N THR A 233 17.59 14.73 14.13
CA THR A 233 18.87 14.08 13.79
C THR A 233 19.88 15.05 13.18
N LYS A 234 19.42 16.12 12.51
CA LYS A 234 20.24 17.08 11.73
C LYS A 234 21.27 16.44 10.78
N ASP A 235 21.10 15.16 10.47
CA ASP A 235 21.95 14.40 9.57
C ASP A 235 21.15 14.05 8.31
N LYS A 236 21.61 14.57 7.17
CA LYS A 236 20.94 14.37 5.89
C LYS A 236 21.03 12.92 5.43
N ASP A 237 22.11 12.20 5.71
CA ASP A 237 22.30 10.83 5.22
C ASP A 237 21.34 9.85 5.91
N THR A 238 21.21 9.96 7.23
CA THR A 238 20.21 9.20 7.99
C THR A 238 18.79 9.56 7.54
N LEU A 239 18.49 10.85 7.37
CA LEU A 239 17.18 11.32 6.91
C LEU A 239 16.82 10.75 5.53
N ILE A 240 17.74 10.81 4.58
CA ILE A 240 17.55 10.26 3.22
C ILE A 240 17.26 8.76 3.29
N THR A 241 17.99 8.04 4.13
CA THR A 241 17.80 6.58 4.28
C THR A 241 16.41 6.25 4.82
N GLU A 242 15.95 6.99 5.83
CA GLU A 242 14.60 6.82 6.40
C GLU A 242 13.50 7.18 5.39
N ILE A 243 13.61 8.33 4.71
CA ILE A 243 12.61 8.80 3.77
C ILE A 243 12.55 7.92 2.52
N ARG A 244 13.70 7.45 2.02
CA ARG A 244 13.76 6.50 0.90
C ARG A 244 12.95 5.24 1.20
N ARG A 245 13.09 4.70 2.41
CA ARG A 245 12.36 3.52 2.86
C ARG A 245 10.84 3.77 2.94
N VAL A 246 10.40 4.95 3.40
CA VAL A 246 8.97 5.34 3.42
C VAL A 246 8.42 5.43 2.01
N ILE A 247 9.14 6.09 1.10
CA ILE A 247 8.73 6.25 -0.29
C ILE A 247 8.65 4.89 -1.00
N ARG A 248 9.63 4.01 -0.79
CA ARG A 248 9.66 2.68 -1.42
C ARG A 248 8.55 1.74 -0.93
N ALA A 249 8.08 1.91 0.29
CA ALA A 249 6.93 1.17 0.81
C ALA A 249 5.59 1.60 0.18
N SER A 250 5.51 2.80 -0.41
CA SER A 250 4.30 3.32 -1.08
C SER A 250 4.31 3.02 -2.58
N VAL A 251 3.28 2.33 -3.09
CA VAL A 251 3.20 1.98 -4.53
C VAL A 251 3.09 3.25 -5.39
N GLY A 252 2.33 4.24 -4.94
CA GLY A 252 2.08 5.49 -5.66
C GLY A 252 3.23 6.49 -5.66
N ASN A 253 4.10 6.48 -4.65
CA ASN A 253 5.15 7.50 -4.46
C ASN A 253 6.56 7.06 -4.89
N ARG A 254 6.77 5.78 -5.19
CA ARG A 254 8.08 5.23 -5.60
C ARG A 254 8.77 6.00 -6.73
N ALA A 255 8.03 6.40 -7.75
CA ALA A 255 8.58 7.16 -8.88
C ALA A 255 9.11 8.56 -8.49
N LYS A 256 8.73 9.07 -7.30
CA LYS A 256 9.18 10.35 -6.75
C LYS A 256 10.42 10.22 -5.86
N GLU A 257 10.96 9.02 -5.65
CA GLU A 257 12.12 8.80 -4.76
C GLU A 257 13.27 9.75 -5.08
N SER A 258 13.72 9.79 -6.35
CA SER A 258 14.80 10.67 -6.77
C SER A 258 14.46 12.14 -6.53
N LEU A 259 13.23 12.55 -6.86
CA LEU A 259 12.78 13.92 -6.69
C LEU A 259 12.81 14.38 -5.22
N VAL A 260 12.40 13.52 -4.29
CA VAL A 260 12.43 13.84 -2.85
C VAL A 260 13.85 13.80 -2.30
N VAL A 261 14.67 12.84 -2.71
CA VAL A 261 16.08 12.76 -2.30
C VAL A 261 16.87 13.97 -2.79
N ASP A 262 16.68 14.37 -4.06
CA ASP A 262 17.34 15.54 -4.63
C ASP A 262 16.87 16.82 -3.93
N PHE A 263 15.59 16.92 -3.55
CA PHE A 263 15.08 18.03 -2.74
C PHE A 263 15.80 18.13 -1.38
N ILE A 264 15.96 17.02 -0.66
CA ILE A 264 16.66 16.99 0.64
C ILE A 264 18.13 17.40 0.49
N ASN A 265 18.79 16.96 -0.58
CA ASN A 265 20.19 17.30 -0.87
C ASN A 265 20.38 18.77 -1.23
N GLU A 266 19.58 19.27 -2.17
CA GLU A 266 19.73 20.60 -2.77
C GLU A 266 19.14 21.74 -1.91
N THR A 267 18.30 21.43 -0.92
CA THR A 267 17.64 22.42 -0.06
C THR A 267 18.28 22.52 1.32
N ASP A 268 18.38 23.73 1.84
CA ASP A 268 18.71 23.96 3.25
C ASP A 268 17.45 23.82 4.12
N LEU A 269 17.30 22.64 4.72
CA LEU A 269 16.12 22.30 5.52
C LEU A 269 16.00 23.13 6.81
N ASP A 270 17.09 23.72 7.30
CA ASP A 270 17.07 24.55 8.51
C ASP A 270 16.38 25.91 8.29
N THR A 271 16.22 26.33 7.03
CA THR A 271 15.50 27.55 6.66
C THR A 271 13.98 27.39 6.68
N LEU A 272 13.49 26.14 6.70
CA LEU A 272 12.08 25.82 6.66
C LEU A 272 11.51 25.89 8.08
N GLN A 273 10.60 26.83 8.33
CA GLN A 273 10.14 27.14 9.70
C GLN A 273 9.02 26.21 10.16
N ASP A 274 8.15 25.82 9.23
CA ASP A 274 7.00 24.97 9.51
C ASP A 274 6.72 23.94 8.39
N LYS A 275 5.73 23.09 8.65
CA LYS A 275 5.29 22.01 7.75
C LYS A 275 4.79 22.57 6.41
N ALA A 276 4.10 23.70 6.42
CA ALA A 276 3.57 24.31 5.19
C ALA A 276 4.70 24.83 4.30
N ASN A 277 5.75 25.44 4.88
CA ASN A 277 6.90 25.92 4.13
C ASN A 277 7.64 24.78 3.42
N VAL A 278 7.74 23.61 4.04
CA VAL A 278 8.38 22.43 3.44
C VAL A 278 7.58 21.96 2.22
N ILE A 279 6.26 21.90 2.36
CA ILE A 279 5.35 21.50 1.29
C ILE A 279 5.45 22.47 0.10
N ASP A 280 5.30 23.77 0.34
CA ASP A 280 5.38 24.79 -0.70
C ASP A 280 6.74 24.80 -1.39
N SER A 281 7.82 24.67 -0.60
CA SER A 281 9.19 24.64 -1.11
C SER A 281 9.45 23.40 -1.96
N PHE A 282 8.93 22.25 -1.55
CA PHE A 282 9.01 21.01 -2.33
C PHE A 282 8.26 21.14 -3.66
N PHE A 283 7.02 21.65 -3.68
CA PHE A 283 6.29 21.81 -4.93
C PHE A 283 6.93 22.84 -5.86
N ALA A 284 7.44 23.96 -5.32
CA ALA A 284 8.19 24.93 -6.11
C ALA A 284 9.49 24.33 -6.68
N TYR A 285 10.19 23.50 -5.91
CA TYR A 285 11.34 22.74 -6.37
C TYR A 285 10.97 21.75 -7.49
N ALA A 286 9.94 20.94 -7.26
CA ALA A 286 9.47 19.91 -8.17
C ALA A 286 9.02 20.49 -9.51
N GLN A 287 8.30 21.62 -9.51
CA GLN A 287 7.89 22.31 -10.74
C GLN A 287 9.09 22.86 -11.54
N ARG A 288 10.15 23.34 -10.86
CA ARG A 288 11.39 23.76 -11.54
C ARG A 288 12.09 22.57 -12.19
N LYS A 289 12.24 21.45 -11.47
CA LYS A 289 12.83 20.21 -12.03
C LYS A 289 11.98 19.64 -13.16
N GLN A 290 10.66 19.65 -13.03
CA GLN A 290 9.72 19.20 -14.06
C GLN A 290 9.92 19.95 -15.39
N LYS A 291 10.06 21.28 -15.36
CA LYS A 291 10.33 22.10 -16.55
C LYS A 291 11.69 21.78 -17.18
N ALA A 292 12.71 21.62 -16.34
CA ALA A 292 14.06 21.30 -16.79
C ALA A 292 14.11 19.93 -17.47
N GLU A 293 13.60 18.89 -16.80
CA GLU A 293 13.60 17.51 -17.32
C GLU A 293 12.69 17.35 -18.55
N ALA A 294 11.57 18.09 -18.63
CA ALA A 294 10.75 18.10 -19.84
C ALA A 294 11.52 18.68 -21.04
N SER A 295 12.26 19.76 -20.83
CA SER A 295 13.07 20.40 -21.87
C SER A 295 14.23 19.51 -22.30
N GLU A 296 14.87 18.81 -21.35
CA GLU A 296 15.91 17.83 -21.61
C GLU A 296 15.38 16.65 -22.42
N LEU A 297 14.23 16.07 -22.05
CA LEU A 297 13.61 14.96 -22.77
C LEU A 297 13.27 15.35 -24.22
N ILE A 298 12.72 16.56 -24.43
CA ILE A 298 12.39 17.08 -25.76
C ILE A 298 13.64 17.22 -26.62
N THR A 299 14.73 17.75 -26.05
CA THR A 299 15.97 17.99 -26.81
C THR A 299 16.75 16.69 -27.08
N GLU A 300 16.87 15.80 -26.08
CA GLU A 300 17.57 14.51 -26.19
C GLU A 300 16.93 13.62 -27.27
N GLU A 301 15.60 13.55 -27.32
CA GLU A 301 14.88 12.70 -28.27
C GLU A 301 14.56 13.39 -29.60
N ASN A 302 14.90 14.69 -29.72
CA ASN A 302 14.60 15.55 -30.87
C ASN A 302 13.09 15.53 -31.22
N LEU A 303 12.26 15.79 -30.20
CA LEU A 303 10.80 15.80 -30.33
C LEU A 303 10.30 17.14 -30.89
N ASN A 304 9.09 17.14 -31.46
CA ASN A 304 8.39 18.38 -31.78
C ASN A 304 7.99 19.08 -30.47
N GLU A 305 8.59 20.24 -30.19
CA GLU A 305 8.48 20.93 -28.90
C GLU A 305 7.04 21.28 -28.50
N GLU A 306 6.25 21.86 -29.40
CA GLU A 306 4.87 22.27 -29.09
C GLU A 306 3.97 21.05 -28.83
N GLU A 307 4.06 20.03 -29.70
CA GLU A 307 3.27 18.80 -29.55
C GLU A 307 3.71 18.00 -28.31
N ALA A 308 5.01 17.96 -28.02
CA ALA A 308 5.53 17.30 -26.83
C ALA A 308 5.08 18.00 -25.54
N LYS A 309 5.19 19.33 -25.44
CA LYS A 309 4.69 20.07 -24.27
C LYS A 309 3.19 19.84 -24.08
N ARG A 310 2.39 19.92 -25.15
CA ARG A 310 0.96 19.65 -25.11
C ARG A 310 0.64 18.23 -24.62
N TYR A 311 1.33 17.22 -25.17
CA TYR A 311 1.16 15.83 -24.78
C TYR A 311 1.55 15.59 -23.32
N ILE A 312 2.68 16.15 -22.86
CA ILE A 312 3.15 16.01 -21.48
C ILE A 312 2.16 16.69 -20.52
N THR A 313 1.73 17.92 -20.79
CA THR A 313 0.73 18.61 -19.95
C THR A 313 -0.59 17.84 -19.88
N ALA A 314 -1.08 17.32 -21.01
CA ALA A 314 -2.29 16.51 -21.04
C ALA A 314 -2.12 15.20 -20.25
N SER A 315 -0.97 14.55 -20.38
CA SER A 315 -0.67 13.28 -19.68
C SER A 315 -0.52 13.49 -18.18
N LEU A 316 0.13 14.57 -17.74
CA LEU A 316 0.23 14.94 -16.32
C LEU A 316 -1.14 15.25 -15.72
N LYS A 317 -2.02 15.95 -16.46
CA LYS A 317 -3.40 16.24 -16.03
C LYS A 317 -4.26 14.97 -15.94
N ARG A 318 -4.01 14.00 -16.82
CA ARG A 318 -4.68 12.69 -16.80
C ARG A 318 -4.03 11.70 -15.82
N GLU A 319 -2.83 12.02 -15.32
CA GLU A 319 -1.98 11.17 -14.47
C GLU A 319 -1.46 9.89 -15.14
N TYR A 320 -1.60 9.75 -16.46
CA TYR A 320 -1.03 8.65 -17.24
C TYR A 320 -0.74 9.09 -18.68
N ALA A 321 0.27 8.47 -19.28
CA ALA A 321 0.59 8.60 -20.70
C ALA A 321 -0.17 7.52 -21.52
N SER A 322 -0.68 7.87 -22.69
CA SER A 322 -1.45 6.95 -23.55
C SER A 322 -0.81 6.79 -24.92
N GLU A 323 -0.63 5.55 -25.37
CA GLU A 323 -0.26 5.27 -26.76
C GLU A 323 -1.42 5.44 -27.74
N ASN A 324 -2.65 5.57 -27.23
CA ASN A 324 -3.85 5.66 -28.04
C ASN A 324 -3.99 7.05 -28.68
N GLY A 325 -4.50 7.07 -29.90
CA GLY A 325 -4.66 8.29 -30.68
C GLY A 325 -3.42 8.66 -31.48
N THR A 326 -3.36 9.91 -31.92
CA THR A 326 -2.31 10.42 -32.83
C THR A 326 -1.31 11.36 -32.16
N GLU A 327 -1.57 11.80 -30.92
CA GLU A 327 -0.74 12.79 -30.20
C GLU A 327 0.70 12.27 -30.01
N LEU A 328 0.86 11.00 -29.62
CA LEU A 328 2.18 10.35 -29.50
C LEU A 328 2.92 10.21 -30.84
N ASN A 329 2.20 10.14 -31.97
CA ASN A 329 2.85 10.10 -33.27
C ASN A 329 3.28 11.51 -33.73
N ALA A 330 2.55 12.55 -33.30
CA ALA A 330 2.81 13.94 -33.66
C ALA A 330 4.05 14.52 -32.97
N LEU A 331 4.42 14.01 -31.79
CA LEU A 331 5.65 14.41 -31.09
C LEU A 331 6.94 13.84 -31.69
N LEU A 332 6.85 12.75 -32.46
CA LEU A 332 8.04 12.10 -33.01
C LEU A 332 8.64 12.93 -34.16
N PRO A 333 9.97 12.93 -34.32
CA PRO A 333 10.61 13.58 -35.45
C PRO A 333 10.10 12.99 -36.77
N LYS A 334 10.13 13.80 -37.84
CA LYS A 334 9.68 13.37 -39.18
C LYS A 334 10.48 12.17 -39.67
N MET A 335 9.89 11.00 -39.52
CA MET A 335 10.41 9.71 -39.99
C MET A 335 9.27 8.97 -40.70
N SER A 336 9.60 8.21 -41.74
CA SER A 336 8.61 7.35 -42.38
C SER A 336 8.12 6.30 -41.38
N PRO A 337 6.80 6.05 -41.24
CA PRO A 337 6.27 4.95 -40.43
C PRO A 337 6.76 3.56 -40.89
N LEU A 338 7.23 3.45 -42.13
CA LEU A 338 7.83 2.24 -42.71
C LEU A 338 9.31 2.07 -42.33
N ASN A 339 9.92 3.01 -41.60
CA ASN A 339 11.28 2.88 -41.12
C ASN A 339 11.33 1.82 -40.00
N PRO A 340 12.18 0.79 -40.10
CA PRO A 340 12.30 -0.24 -39.05
C PRO A 340 12.65 0.32 -37.65
N GLN A 341 13.28 1.49 -37.58
CA GLN A 341 13.62 2.17 -36.32
C GLN A 341 12.48 3.01 -35.73
N TYR A 342 11.39 3.23 -36.48
CA TYR A 342 10.29 4.08 -36.04
C TYR A 342 9.58 3.48 -34.81
N LEU A 343 9.29 2.17 -34.85
CA LEU A 343 8.59 1.49 -33.77
C LEU A 343 9.43 1.42 -32.49
N THR A 344 10.73 1.15 -32.62
CA THR A 344 11.64 1.08 -31.46
C THR A 344 11.84 2.46 -30.84
N LYS A 345 12.00 3.51 -31.64
CA LYS A 345 12.08 4.89 -31.13
C LYS A 345 10.77 5.31 -30.47
N LYS A 346 9.61 5.04 -31.11
CA LYS A 346 8.29 5.32 -30.52
C LYS A 346 8.13 4.66 -29.16
N GLN A 347 8.49 3.38 -29.03
CA GLN A 347 8.41 2.65 -27.79
C GLN A 347 9.35 3.23 -26.72
N SER A 348 10.60 3.54 -27.09
CA SER A 348 11.59 4.17 -26.19
C SER A 348 11.09 5.51 -25.65
N VAL A 349 10.65 6.41 -26.54
CA VAL A 349 10.12 7.74 -26.19
C VAL A 349 8.88 7.59 -25.29
N PHE A 350 7.99 6.64 -25.60
CA PHE A 350 6.83 6.38 -24.77
C PHE A 350 7.21 5.92 -23.36
N GLN A 351 8.19 5.01 -23.20
CA GLN A 351 8.67 4.59 -21.87
C GLN A 351 9.27 5.77 -21.09
N LYS A 352 10.06 6.64 -21.75
CA LYS A 352 10.59 7.86 -21.12
C LYS A 352 9.46 8.80 -20.66
N LEU A 353 8.44 9.00 -21.48
CA LEU A 353 7.27 9.83 -21.15
C LEU A 353 6.42 9.22 -20.01
N VAL A 354 6.23 7.90 -19.99
CA VAL A 354 5.55 7.21 -18.88
C VAL A 354 6.33 7.44 -17.58
N SER A 355 7.65 7.26 -17.61
CA SER A 355 8.52 7.46 -16.44
C SER A 355 8.48 8.91 -15.95
N PHE A 356 8.49 9.88 -16.87
CA PHE A 356 8.34 11.29 -16.56
C PHE A 356 6.98 11.60 -15.89
N VAL A 357 5.88 11.08 -16.45
CA VAL A 357 4.54 11.30 -15.88
C VAL A 357 4.41 10.66 -14.51
N GLU A 358 4.91 9.45 -14.30
CA GLU A 358 4.90 8.80 -12.98
C GLU A 358 5.71 9.59 -11.93
N LYS A 359 6.86 10.15 -12.32
CA LYS A 359 7.70 10.99 -11.46
C LYS A 359 7.00 12.29 -11.06
N PHE A 360 6.29 12.95 -11.98
CA PHE A 360 5.73 14.29 -11.75
C PHE A 360 4.20 14.38 -11.60
N LYS A 361 3.44 13.27 -11.69
CA LYS A 361 1.99 13.30 -11.44
C LYS A 361 1.68 13.82 -10.04
N GLY A 362 0.70 14.72 -9.94
CA GLY A 362 0.31 15.40 -8.69
C GLY A 362 1.14 16.63 -8.31
N VAL A 363 2.24 16.94 -9.00
CA VAL A 363 3.07 18.14 -8.71
C VAL A 363 2.43 19.45 -9.19
N GLY A 364 1.57 19.39 -10.21
CA GLY A 364 0.94 20.56 -10.83
C GLY A 364 1.89 21.36 -11.71
N GLY A 365 1.64 22.68 -11.85
CA GLY A 365 2.46 23.59 -12.65
C GLY A 365 2.09 23.67 -14.14
N GLN A 366 2.80 24.55 -14.86
CA GLN A 366 2.73 24.70 -16.32
C GLN A 366 4.11 24.41 -16.92
N LEU A 367 4.14 23.79 -18.10
CA LEU A 367 5.36 23.46 -18.84
C LEU A 367 5.74 24.56 -19.84
#